data_AF-A0A534A9J6-F1
#
_entry.id   AF-A0A534A9J6-F1
#
_cell.length_a   1.000
_cell.length_b   1.000
_cell.length_c   1.000
_cell.angle_alpha   90.00
_cell.angle_beta   90.00
_cell.angle_gamma   90.00
#
_symmetry.space_group_name_H-M   'P 1'
#
loop_
_entity.id
_entity.type
_entity.pdbx_description
1 polymer ?
#
loop_
_entity_poly.entity_id
_entity_poly.type
_entity_poly.pdbx_seq_one_letter_code
_entity_poly.pdbx_strand_id
1 'polypeptide(L)'
;LNDWLAAHQATTTITKVVTPSGKPVFETDTGERTAIETRIAGTFGGWYGKTRFVMENGQEWTQAESGQFSNGRYDHPAVRIKPMLLGSWLMSIPACGCDVRVERTK
;
A
#
# COMPACT_ATOMS: atom_id res chain seq x y z
N LEU A 1 27.70 -18.98 21.99
CA LEU A 1 27.30 -17.57 22.20
C LEU A 1 27.22 -16.91 20.82
N ASN A 2 26.02 -16.82 20.24
CA ASN A 2 25.57 -15.88 19.19
C ASN A 2 24.25 -16.40 18.56
N ASP A 3 23.18 -16.40 19.35
CA ASP A 3 21.79 -16.60 18.92
C ASP A 3 21.13 -15.23 18.69
N TRP A 4 21.55 -14.50 17.64
CA TRP A 4 20.98 -13.16 17.35
C TRP A 4 20.85 -12.84 15.85
N LEU A 5 20.56 -13.80 14.98
CA LEU A 5 20.24 -13.48 13.57
C LEU A 5 19.05 -14.29 12.99
N ALA A 6 18.12 -14.70 13.85
CA ALA A 6 16.88 -15.40 13.44
C ALA A 6 15.58 -14.63 13.73
N ALA A 7 15.63 -13.51 14.46
CA ALA A 7 14.41 -12.84 14.96
C ALA A 7 13.93 -11.61 14.16
N HIS A 8 14.66 -11.16 13.12
CA HIS A 8 14.27 -9.99 12.32
C HIS A 8 14.44 -10.18 10.81
N GLN A 9 14.27 -11.41 10.31
CA GLN A 9 14.17 -11.67 8.88
C GLN A 9 12.75 -11.37 8.38
N ALA A 10 12.35 -10.09 8.43
CA ALA A 10 11.41 -9.58 7.45
C ALA A 10 12.21 -9.37 6.16
N THR A 11 12.42 -10.48 5.45
CA THR A 11 12.96 -10.50 4.09
C THR A 11 12.01 -9.68 3.22
N THR A 12 12.25 -8.37 3.18
CA THR A 12 11.64 -7.47 2.22
C THR A 12 12.36 -7.76 0.92
N THR A 13 11.91 -8.81 0.25
CA THR A 13 12.18 -8.99 -1.17
C THR A 13 11.56 -7.78 -1.84
N ILE A 14 12.37 -6.74 -2.02
CA ILE A 14 12.09 -5.65 -2.93
C ILE A 14 11.97 -6.34 -4.29
N THR A 15 10.73 -6.60 -4.72
CA THR A 15 10.44 -7.12 -6.05
C THR A 15 10.94 -6.08 -7.03
N LYS A 16 12.17 -6.27 -7.47
CA LYS A 16 12.74 -5.69 -8.67
C LYS A 16 11.70 -5.90 -9.77
N VAL A 17 11.06 -4.82 -10.23
CA VAL A 17 10.17 -4.88 -11.38
C VAL A 17 11.05 -5.22 -12.58
N VAL A 18 11.13 -6.50 -12.94
CA VAL A 18 11.80 -6.97 -14.16
C VAL A 18 10.71 -7.55 -15.04
N THR A 19 10.35 -6.83 -16.10
CA THR A 19 9.70 -7.45 -17.26
C THR A 19 10.72 -8.33 -17.99
N PRO A 20 10.51 -9.65 -18.17
CA PRO A 20 11.46 -10.52 -18.85
C PRO A 20 11.54 -10.33 -20.38
N SER A 21 10.76 -9.42 -20.96
CA SER A 21 10.43 -9.49 -22.40
C SER A 21 11.16 -8.52 -23.31
N GLY A 22 12.14 -7.73 -22.84
CA GLY A 22 13.03 -6.95 -23.73
C GLY A 22 12.33 -5.98 -24.68
N LYS A 23 11.06 -5.63 -24.44
CA LYS A 23 10.31 -4.65 -25.24
C LYS A 23 10.52 -3.28 -24.61
N PRO A 24 10.88 -2.24 -25.39
CA PRO A 24 10.97 -0.90 -24.85
C PRO A 24 9.58 -0.46 -24.38
N VAL A 25 9.41 -0.36 -23.07
CA VAL A 25 8.23 0.26 -22.47
C VAL A 25 8.53 1.75 -22.47
N PHE A 26 7.76 2.52 -23.22
CA PHE A 26 7.87 3.98 -23.22
C PHE A 26 7.30 4.51 -21.90
N GLU A 27 8.14 4.56 -20.87
CA GLU A 27 7.90 5.28 -19.63
C GLU A 27 7.70 6.76 -20.01
N THR A 28 6.44 7.20 -20.01
CA THR A 28 6.12 8.59 -20.30
C THR A 28 6.37 9.36 -19.02
N ASP A 29 7.46 10.13 -19.03
CA ASP A 29 7.87 11.10 -18.01
C ASP A 29 6.72 12.10 -17.76
N THR A 30 5.82 11.74 -16.87
CA THR A 30 4.78 12.62 -16.32
C THR A 30 4.60 12.27 -14.85
N GLY A 31 5.65 12.46 -14.05
CA GLY A 31 5.59 12.32 -12.58
C GLY A 31 4.89 11.03 -12.12
N GLU A 32 5.41 9.90 -12.58
CA GLU A 32 4.80 8.56 -12.60
C GLU A 32 3.79 8.26 -11.48
N ARG A 33 2.51 8.29 -11.84
CA ARG A 33 1.43 7.65 -11.08
C ARG A 33 1.54 6.13 -11.26
N THR A 34 2.55 5.50 -10.68
CA THR A 34 2.71 4.04 -10.68
C THR A 34 1.97 3.42 -9.50
N ALA A 35 1.60 2.14 -9.64
CA ALA A 35 1.02 1.40 -8.53
C ALA A 35 2.08 1.20 -7.42
N ILE A 36 1.66 1.35 -6.18
CA ILE A 36 2.50 1.24 -4.98
C ILE A 36 2.07 0.00 -4.21
N GLU A 37 3.01 -0.91 -3.95
CA GLU A 37 2.80 -2.06 -3.08
C GLU A 37 3.58 -1.86 -1.78
N THR A 38 2.88 -1.89 -0.65
CA THR A 38 3.47 -1.69 0.69
C THR A 38 2.61 -2.36 1.77
N ARG A 39 2.81 -2.02 3.04
CA ARG A 39 2.02 -2.50 4.17
C ARG A 39 1.59 -1.32 5.03
N ILE A 40 0.46 -1.47 5.72
CA ILE A 40 0.07 -0.52 6.77
C ILE A 40 1.04 -0.68 7.95
N ALA A 41 1.57 0.43 8.44
CA ALA A 41 2.34 0.47 9.66
C ALA A 41 1.40 0.30 10.86
N GLY A 42 1.50 -0.86 11.52
CA GLY A 42 0.68 -1.22 12.67
C GLY A 42 -0.60 -1.97 12.30
N THR A 43 -1.61 -1.80 13.15
CA THR A 43 -2.85 -2.59 13.05
C THR A 43 -3.94 -1.86 12.27
N PHE A 44 -4.53 -2.55 11.31
CA PHE A 44 -5.71 -2.12 10.58
C PHE A 44 -6.98 -2.84 11.10
N GLY A 45 -8.04 -2.08 11.37
CA GLY A 45 -9.36 -2.64 11.73
C GLY A 45 -10.51 -2.11 10.88
N GLY A 46 -10.25 -1.16 9.99
CA GLY A 46 -11.30 -0.47 9.24
C GLY A 46 -11.03 1.01 9.00
N TRP A 47 -12.04 1.70 8.48
CA TRP A 47 -12.05 3.14 8.22
C TRP A 47 -13.41 3.78 8.47
N TYR A 48 -13.43 5.09 8.75
CA TYR A 48 -14.58 5.82 9.31
C TYR A 48 -14.82 7.21 8.68
N GLY A 49 -14.57 7.34 7.38
CA GLY A 49 -14.81 8.54 6.56
C GLY A 49 -13.64 9.53 6.47
N LYS A 50 -12.69 9.50 7.41
CA LYS A 50 -11.48 10.35 7.42
C LYS A 50 -10.24 9.61 7.93
N THR A 51 -10.23 8.29 7.77
CA THR A 51 -9.16 7.47 8.33
C THR A 51 -7.83 7.75 7.63
N ARG A 52 -6.78 7.95 8.42
CA ARG A 52 -5.40 8.09 7.95
C ARG A 52 -4.68 6.75 8.05
N PHE A 53 -4.09 6.35 6.96
CA PHE A 53 -3.28 5.14 6.82
C PHE A 53 -1.81 5.53 6.73
N VAL A 54 -1.01 5.05 7.67
CA VAL A 54 0.45 5.18 7.63
C VAL A 54 1.01 3.92 7.02
N MET A 55 1.92 4.06 6.07
CA MET A 55 2.58 2.94 5.39
C MET A 55 3.96 2.68 6.00
N GLU A 56 4.45 1.45 5.91
CA GLU A 56 5.79 1.09 6.38
C GLU A 56 6.90 1.80 5.62
N ASN A 57 6.66 2.21 4.36
CA ASN A 57 7.60 3.01 3.57
C ASN A 57 7.59 4.51 3.95
N GLY A 58 6.86 4.90 5.00
CA GLY A 58 6.76 6.28 5.48
C GLY A 58 5.75 7.16 4.76
N GLN A 59 5.06 6.65 3.74
CA GLN A 59 3.98 7.37 3.08
C GLN A 59 2.74 7.46 3.95
N GLU A 60 1.92 8.48 3.69
CA GLU A 60 0.65 8.66 4.39
C GLU A 60 -0.47 8.91 3.40
N TRP A 61 -1.56 8.19 3.61
CA TRP A 61 -2.74 8.22 2.77
C TRP A 61 -3.96 8.50 3.64
N THR A 62 -4.86 9.34 3.16
CA THR A 62 -6.11 9.63 3.87
C THR A 62 -7.29 9.19 3.03
N GLN A 63 -8.29 8.61 3.68
CA GLN A 63 -9.55 8.26 3.05
C GLN A 63 -10.19 9.48 2.36
N ALA A 64 -10.58 9.30 1.10
CA ALA A 64 -11.14 10.33 0.23
C ALA A 64 -12.66 10.20 0.00
N GLU A 65 -13.29 9.19 0.62
CA GLU A 65 -14.73 8.95 0.54
C GLU A 65 -15.36 8.87 1.94
N SER A 66 -16.67 9.13 2.05
CA SER A 66 -17.38 9.13 3.35
C SER A 66 -17.76 7.74 3.87
N GLY A 67 -17.43 6.68 3.13
CA GLY A 67 -17.77 5.31 3.49
C GLY A 67 -17.16 4.87 4.83
N GLN A 68 -17.76 3.85 5.44
CA GLN A 68 -17.22 3.24 6.66
C GLN A 68 -17.13 1.75 6.45
N PHE A 69 -16.07 1.14 6.99
CA PHE A 69 -15.85 -0.29 6.94
C PHE A 69 -15.13 -0.70 8.22
N SER A 70 -15.54 -1.82 8.81
CA SER A 70 -14.84 -2.42 9.92
C SER A 70 -14.93 -3.92 9.75
N ASN A 71 -13.79 -4.59 9.74
CA ASN A 71 -13.75 -6.05 9.67
C ASN A 71 -12.50 -6.56 10.38
N GLY A 72 -12.69 -7.28 11.46
CA GLY A 72 -11.61 -7.91 12.21
C GLY A 72 -10.47 -6.96 12.60
N ARG A 73 -9.30 -7.55 12.85
CA ARG A 73 -8.06 -6.85 13.20
C ARG A 73 -6.91 -7.51 12.45
N TYR A 74 -6.24 -6.75 11.59
CA TYR A 74 -5.13 -7.22 10.77
C TYR A 74 -3.85 -6.52 11.20
N ASP A 75 -2.81 -7.29 11.47
CA ASP A 75 -1.51 -6.76 11.83
C ASP A 75 -0.62 -6.60 10.58
N HIS A 76 -0.09 -5.39 10.37
CA HIS A 76 0.75 -5.01 9.24
C HIS A 76 0.28 -5.57 7.88
N PRO A 77 -1.01 -5.41 7.51
CA PRO A 77 -1.53 -6.01 6.29
C PRO A 77 -0.89 -5.39 5.05
N ALA A 78 -0.66 -6.23 4.05
CA ALA A 78 -0.25 -5.78 2.72
C ALA A 78 -1.35 -4.95 2.06
N VAL A 79 -0.93 -3.92 1.34
CA VAL A 79 -1.80 -3.03 0.58
C VAL A 79 -1.25 -2.74 -0.81
N ARG A 80 -2.17 -2.53 -1.75
CA ARG A 80 -1.87 -2.14 -3.13
C ARG A 80 -2.59 -0.85 -3.43
N ILE A 81 -1.86 0.19 -3.79
CA ILE A 81 -2.40 1.52 -4.06
C ILE A 81 -2.20 1.81 -5.53
N LYS A 82 -3.28 1.99 -6.29
CA LYS A 82 -3.23 2.29 -7.72
C LYS A 82 -3.90 3.62 -8.04
N PRO A 83 -3.38 4.38 -9.01
CA PRO A 83 -4.07 5.60 -9.44
C PRO A 83 -5.40 5.25 -10.09
N MET A 84 -6.36 6.15 -9.93
CA MET A 84 -7.63 6.12 -10.64
C MET A 84 -7.77 7.35 -11.54
N LEU A 85 -8.83 7.34 -12.34
CA LEU A 85 -9.28 8.52 -13.07
C LEU A 85 -9.57 9.67 -12.09
N LEU A 86 -9.36 10.91 -12.55
CA LEU A 86 -9.61 12.14 -11.78
C LEU A 86 -8.67 12.36 -10.57
N GLY A 87 -7.50 11.71 -10.53
CA GLY A 87 -6.44 12.03 -9.56
C GLY A 87 -6.61 11.38 -8.18
N SER A 88 -7.70 10.67 -7.94
CA SER A 88 -7.89 9.83 -6.75
C SER A 88 -7.10 8.53 -6.85
N TRP A 89 -6.86 7.87 -5.71
CA TRP A 89 -6.18 6.57 -5.66
C TRP A 89 -7.09 5.53 -5.04
N LEU A 90 -6.93 4.27 -5.43
CA LEU A 90 -7.59 3.14 -4.80
C LEU A 90 -6.59 2.33 -4.00
N MET A 91 -6.83 2.17 -2.71
CA MET A 91 -6.10 1.29 -1.83
C MET A 91 -6.86 -0.02 -1.64
N SER A 92 -6.26 -1.11 -2.07
CA SER A 92 -6.76 -2.48 -1.91
C SER A 92 -6.04 -3.18 -0.76
N ILE A 93 -6.79 -3.80 0.14
CA ILE A 93 -6.26 -4.55 1.28
C ILE A 93 -6.72 -6.03 1.12
N PRO A 94 -5.88 -6.91 0.56
CA PRO A 94 -6.28 -8.30 0.28
C PRO A 94 -6.72 -9.09 1.51
N ALA A 95 -6.19 -8.78 2.70
CA ALA A 95 -6.50 -9.49 3.94
C ALA A 95 -7.99 -9.39 4.36
N CYS A 96 -8.66 -8.29 4.03
CA CYS A 96 -10.10 -8.09 4.25
C CYS A 96 -10.93 -8.23 2.97
N GLY A 97 -10.29 -8.41 1.80
CA GLY A 97 -10.96 -8.35 0.50
C GLY A 97 -11.65 -7.01 0.25
N CYS A 98 -11.09 -5.91 0.77
CA CYS A 98 -11.73 -4.62 0.80
C CYS A 98 -10.89 -3.52 0.14
N ASP A 99 -11.56 -2.52 -0.43
CA ASP A 99 -10.95 -1.41 -1.17
C ASP A 99 -11.49 -0.07 -0.65
N VAL A 100 -10.63 0.96 -0.65
CA VAL A 100 -11.00 2.31 -0.22
C VAL A 100 -10.32 3.37 -1.09
N ARG A 101 -11.07 4.42 -1.44
CA ARG A 101 -10.51 5.59 -2.12
C ARG A 101 -9.67 6.41 -1.15
N VAL A 102 -8.46 6.76 -1.58
CA VAL A 102 -7.51 7.52 -0.78
C VAL A 102 -6.86 8.64 -1.58
N GLU A 103 -6.36 9.62 -0.86
CA GLU A 103 -5.53 10.70 -1.36
C GLU A 103 -4.19 10.69 -0.62
N ARG A 104 -3.11 11.01 -1.34
CA ARG A 104 -1.78 11.07 -0.75
C ARG A 104 -1.69 12.35 0.08
N THR A 105 -1.39 12.20 1.38
CA THR A 105 -1.19 13.34 2.28
C THR A 105 0.28 13.58 2.59
N LYS A 106 1.15 12.59 2.40
CA LYS A 106 2.62 12.71 2.57
C LYS A 106 3.39 11.73 1.69
#